data_AF-A0A182MYY9-F1
#
_entry.id   AF-A0A182MYY9-F1
#
_cell.length_a   1.000
_cell.length_b   1.000
_cell.length_c   1.000
_cell.angle_alpha   90.00
_cell.angle_beta   90.00
_cell.angle_gamma   90.00
#
_symmetry.space_group_name_H-M   'P 1'
#
loop_
_entity.id
_entity.type
_entity.pdbx_description
1 polymer ?
#
loop_
_entity_poly.entity_id
_entity_poly.type
_entity_poly.pdbx_seq_one_letter_code
_entity_poly.pdbx_strand_id
1 'polypeptide(L)'
;MATFDLASITSVLSDLDTHGVKWVGKASKWGTEAEAKDLIDAINACSDMRFLNLEGNTLGVDAAKGIARALEKHPELKRALWKDLFTGRMKEEIPIALKALGQGMITAGAQLTVLDCSDNALGPNGMVGLVDLLKSTACYSLEELKLNNCGLGIEGGTMLAKALLEGHAGSKKAGGKALSLRVFIAGRNRLENAGAKALSEMFATIGTLEQIEMPQNGIYHPGITALSEAFKVNRNLRILNLNDNTIGPKGAAALAIALQELMKLREINFGDCLLKTRGAALIGEALHEAHAELEVMDFGFNEIGPDGGFALVNATANKEKLRSLVLNGNQFGEECCEQMMELMQEYGRAGVMELEEDAGDVEEEEEEEDDDEDGEEEEDEEASEEEDEETGDEDEDDVDETAEGYDEEEEDGEQDAEEALLTRMKQHSTTATNNNDTSSTVTVDLDATLPPTVDSFFRTHYPSETLFTSLPDQDKVAAFRNYLGTIAKEDYLVHAAFTILKCSDLCERQPEALDVALALYKDAFEFASANKRLKSLRNFILIQLGLLKSEDRSFRPNYSVPNCQRALRVALQKNLIPAEEAVMFRTFLDRMG
;
A
#
# COMPACT_ATOMS: atom_id res chain seq x y z
N MET A 1 16.78 -7.46 -31.12
CA MET A 1 16.31 -8.87 -31.02
C MET A 1 17.46 -9.75 -30.61
N ALA A 2 17.60 -10.02 -29.31
CA ALA A 2 18.38 -11.15 -28.82
C ALA A 2 17.38 -12.29 -28.62
N THR A 3 17.49 -13.34 -29.43
CA THR A 3 16.64 -14.52 -29.34
C THR A 3 16.88 -15.20 -28.00
N PHE A 4 15.85 -15.23 -27.16
CA PHE A 4 15.81 -15.93 -25.88
C PHE A 4 15.93 -17.44 -26.15
N ASP A 5 17.09 -18.02 -25.83
CA ASP A 5 17.40 -19.42 -26.13
C ASP A 5 16.96 -20.33 -24.97
N LEU A 6 15.71 -20.80 -25.06
CA LEU A 6 15.13 -21.81 -24.17
C LEU A 6 16.01 -23.08 -24.06
N ALA A 7 16.76 -23.45 -25.11
CA ALA A 7 17.59 -24.64 -25.09
C ALA A 7 18.80 -24.50 -24.15
N SER A 8 19.31 -23.28 -23.95
CA SER A 8 20.39 -23.03 -22.97
C SER A 8 19.92 -23.22 -21.53
N ILE A 9 18.69 -22.78 -21.20
CA ILE A 9 18.06 -22.98 -19.90
C ILE A 9 17.72 -24.46 -19.68
N THR A 10 17.21 -25.15 -20.70
CA THR A 10 16.98 -26.60 -20.62
C THR A 10 18.28 -27.37 -20.40
N SER A 11 19.40 -26.94 -20.98
CA SER A 11 20.71 -27.58 -20.76
C SER A 11 21.23 -27.35 -19.33
N VAL A 12 21.09 -26.13 -18.77
CA VAL A 12 21.46 -25.81 -17.39
C VAL A 12 20.55 -26.51 -16.37
N LEU A 13 19.26 -26.67 -16.68
CA LEU A 13 18.31 -27.46 -15.89
C LEU A 13 18.61 -28.96 -15.95
N SER A 14 19.05 -29.48 -17.10
CA SER A 14 19.40 -30.90 -17.25
C SER A 14 20.69 -31.29 -16.52
N ASP A 15 21.63 -30.36 -16.36
CA ASP A 15 22.87 -30.55 -15.57
C ASP A 15 22.63 -30.46 -14.04
N LEU A 16 21.53 -29.81 -13.63
CA LEU A 16 21.10 -29.74 -12.23
C LEU A 16 20.47 -31.05 -11.75
N ASP A 17 19.76 -31.79 -12.62
CA ASP A 17 19.07 -33.05 -12.27
C ASP A 17 20.01 -34.24 -11.99
N THR A 18 21.31 -34.14 -12.29
CA THR A 18 22.29 -35.23 -12.05
C THR A 18 23.01 -35.17 -10.71
N HIS A 19 22.82 -34.09 -9.93
CA HIS A 19 23.57 -33.81 -8.70
C HIS A 19 22.68 -33.77 -7.45
N GLY A 20 21.69 -34.67 -7.36
CA GLY A 20 20.80 -34.73 -6.20
C GLY A 20 19.73 -35.80 -6.31
N VAL A 21 18.92 -35.90 -5.25
CA VAL A 21 17.86 -36.90 -5.14
C VAL A 21 16.52 -36.22 -5.28
N LYS A 22 15.72 -36.69 -6.25
CA LYS A 22 14.39 -36.15 -6.57
C LYS A 22 13.34 -37.24 -6.39
N TRP A 23 12.38 -37.00 -5.49
CA TRP A 23 11.28 -37.90 -5.19
C TRP A 23 9.92 -37.18 -5.27
N VAL A 24 9.71 -36.36 -6.31
CA VAL A 24 8.56 -35.43 -6.39
C VAL A 24 7.27 -36.13 -6.80
N GLY A 25 6.16 -35.78 -6.15
CA GLY A 25 4.78 -36.06 -6.60
C GLY A 25 4.40 -37.54 -6.61
N LYS A 26 5.15 -38.38 -5.88
CA LYS A 26 4.90 -39.83 -5.82
C LYS A 26 3.85 -40.22 -4.78
N ALA A 27 3.36 -39.27 -3.98
CA ALA A 27 2.40 -39.51 -2.90
C ALA A 27 2.83 -40.65 -1.97
N SER A 28 4.15 -40.82 -1.78
CA SER A 28 4.70 -41.87 -0.93
C SER A 28 4.44 -41.55 0.54
N LYS A 29 4.08 -42.57 1.34
CA LYS A 29 3.86 -42.44 2.78
C LYS A 29 4.93 -43.22 3.52
N TRP A 30 5.79 -42.51 4.22
CA TRP A 30 6.89 -43.08 4.98
C TRP A 30 6.69 -42.84 6.48
N GLY A 31 6.03 -43.76 7.18
CA GLY A 31 5.92 -43.71 8.63
C GLY A 31 7.18 -44.23 9.32
N THR A 32 7.76 -45.29 8.77
CA THR A 32 8.93 -45.99 9.32
C THR A 32 10.15 -45.90 8.40
N GLU A 33 11.33 -46.17 8.97
CA GLU A 33 12.57 -46.25 8.19
C GLU A 33 12.53 -47.34 7.11
N ALA A 34 11.86 -48.46 7.37
CA ALA A 34 11.73 -49.54 6.40
C ALA A 34 10.91 -49.12 5.17
N GLU A 35 9.88 -48.29 5.36
CA GLU A 35 9.09 -47.74 4.26
C GLU A 35 9.88 -46.70 3.46
N ALA A 36 10.77 -45.93 4.12
CA ALA A 36 11.66 -44.97 3.47
C ALA A 36 12.92 -45.60 2.85
N LYS A 37 13.05 -46.93 2.87
CA LYS A 37 14.30 -47.61 2.50
C LYS A 37 14.79 -47.24 1.11
N ASP A 38 13.92 -47.26 0.10
CA ASP A 38 14.34 -46.97 -1.29
C ASP A 38 14.85 -45.53 -1.44
N LEU A 39 14.28 -44.58 -0.70
CA LEU A 39 14.75 -43.20 -0.66
C LEU A 39 16.09 -43.09 0.07
N ILE A 40 16.24 -43.77 1.21
CA ILE A 40 17.48 -43.80 1.98
C ILE A 40 18.61 -44.44 1.17
N ASP A 41 18.33 -45.53 0.45
CA ASP A 41 19.29 -46.18 -0.44
C ASP A 41 19.68 -45.25 -1.60
N ALA A 42 18.72 -44.51 -2.17
CA ALA A 42 18.98 -43.51 -3.19
C ALA A 42 19.87 -42.34 -2.69
N ILE A 43 19.63 -41.85 -1.47
CA ILE A 43 20.47 -40.83 -0.83
C ILE A 43 21.89 -41.36 -0.65
N ASN A 44 22.04 -42.54 -0.03
CA ASN A 44 23.35 -43.14 0.21
C ASN A 44 24.13 -43.47 -1.08
N ALA A 45 23.43 -43.76 -2.18
CA ALA A 45 24.05 -44.05 -3.47
C ALA A 45 24.49 -42.79 -4.24
N CYS A 46 23.98 -41.61 -3.87
CA CYS A 46 24.26 -40.36 -4.57
C CYS A 46 25.57 -39.74 -4.08
N SER A 47 26.64 -39.74 -4.89
CA SER A 47 27.96 -39.26 -4.45
C SER A 47 28.13 -37.73 -4.40
N ASP A 48 27.28 -36.97 -5.08
CA ASP A 48 27.26 -35.49 -5.07
C ASP A 48 25.81 -35.02 -4.95
N MET A 49 25.26 -35.08 -3.72
CA MET A 49 23.86 -34.76 -3.45
C MET A 49 23.68 -33.28 -3.06
N ARG A 50 23.72 -32.39 -4.05
CA ARG A 50 23.56 -30.93 -3.86
C ARG A 50 22.12 -30.51 -3.56
N PHE A 51 21.14 -31.34 -3.91
CA PHE A 51 19.74 -31.11 -3.53
C PHE A 51 19.04 -32.39 -3.09
N LEU A 52 18.07 -32.23 -2.20
CA LEU A 52 17.11 -33.25 -1.82
C LEU A 52 15.71 -32.69 -2.00
N ASN A 53 14.97 -33.20 -2.98
CA ASN A 53 13.60 -32.80 -3.26
C ASN A 53 12.62 -33.93 -2.93
N LEU A 54 11.79 -33.70 -1.91
CA LEU A 54 10.80 -34.64 -1.39
C LEU A 54 9.36 -34.16 -1.59
N GLU A 55 9.13 -33.21 -2.50
CA GLU A 55 7.83 -32.57 -2.66
C GLU A 55 6.67 -33.55 -2.91
N GLY A 56 5.54 -33.34 -2.23
CA GLY A 56 4.31 -34.10 -2.46
C GLY A 56 4.34 -35.51 -1.88
N ASN A 57 4.97 -35.70 -0.73
CA ASN A 57 5.03 -36.98 -0.01
C ASN A 57 4.72 -36.77 1.48
N THR A 58 4.55 -37.86 2.22
CA THR A 58 4.25 -37.81 3.66
C THR A 58 5.37 -38.45 4.46
N LEU A 59 6.06 -37.65 5.27
CA LEU A 59 7.19 -38.08 6.08
C LEU A 59 6.85 -38.16 7.57
N GLY A 60 6.98 -39.35 8.14
CA GLY A 60 6.89 -39.61 9.57
C GLY A 60 8.23 -39.51 10.30
N VAL A 61 8.16 -39.55 11.63
CA VAL A 61 9.32 -39.32 12.51
C VAL A 61 10.45 -40.33 12.30
N ASP A 62 10.14 -41.63 12.23
CA ASP A 62 11.19 -42.65 12.15
C ASP A 62 11.80 -42.73 10.75
N ALA A 63 11.01 -42.50 9.71
CA ALA A 63 11.51 -42.27 8.37
C ALA A 63 12.45 -41.05 8.31
N ALA A 64 12.08 -39.92 8.93
CA ALA A 64 12.91 -38.73 8.99
C ALA A 64 14.25 -38.97 9.70
N LYS A 65 14.27 -39.76 10.78
CA LYS A 65 15.51 -40.17 11.45
C LYS A 65 16.40 -41.05 10.56
N GLY A 66 15.80 -41.97 9.79
CA GLY A 66 16.52 -42.79 8.81
C GLY A 66 17.17 -41.94 7.72
N ILE A 67 16.40 -41.00 7.15
CA ILE A 67 16.90 -40.02 6.16
C ILE A 67 18.00 -39.15 6.77
N ALA A 68 17.81 -38.64 8.00
CA ALA A 68 18.80 -37.81 8.67
C ALA A 68 20.18 -38.47 8.78
N ARG A 69 20.24 -39.77 9.13
CA ARG A 69 21.50 -40.52 9.16
C ARG A 69 22.14 -40.68 7.78
N ALA A 70 21.33 -40.76 6.72
CA ALA A 70 21.85 -40.75 5.36
C ALA A 70 22.42 -39.37 5.00
N LEU A 71 21.74 -38.29 5.40
CA LEU A 71 22.17 -36.90 5.18
C LEU A 71 23.53 -36.57 5.80
N GLU A 72 23.89 -37.22 6.91
CA GLU A 72 25.21 -37.02 7.57
C GLU A 72 26.42 -37.22 6.64
N LYS A 73 26.24 -37.94 5.53
CA LYS A 73 27.29 -38.22 4.53
C LYS A 73 27.40 -37.16 3.43
N HIS A 74 26.54 -36.15 3.43
CA HIS A 74 26.40 -35.17 2.33
C HIS A 74 26.71 -33.72 2.77
N PRO A 75 27.99 -33.38 3.05
CA PRO A 75 28.41 -31.99 3.29
C PRO A 75 28.16 -31.06 2.10
N GLU A 76 28.07 -31.60 0.88
CA GLU A 76 27.82 -30.88 -0.36
C GLU A 76 26.38 -30.38 -0.53
N LEU A 77 25.45 -30.84 0.32
CA LEU A 77 24.03 -30.48 0.23
C LEU A 77 23.83 -28.95 0.33
N LYS A 78 23.16 -28.39 -0.67
CA LYS A 78 22.85 -26.96 -0.80
C LYS A 78 21.37 -26.66 -0.73
N ARG A 79 20.51 -27.56 -1.20
CA ARG A 79 19.07 -27.26 -1.39
C ARG A 79 18.21 -28.33 -0.72
N ALA A 80 17.50 -27.94 0.32
CA ALA A 80 16.47 -28.76 0.96
C ALA A 80 15.10 -28.31 0.43
N LEU A 81 14.47 -29.13 -0.42
CA LEU A 81 13.18 -28.85 -1.05
C LEU A 81 12.13 -29.80 -0.47
N TRP A 82 11.47 -29.35 0.59
CA TRP A 82 10.58 -30.12 1.46
C TRP A 82 9.15 -29.55 1.47
N LYS A 83 8.74 -29.00 0.32
CA LYS A 83 7.37 -28.52 0.14
C LYS A 83 6.37 -29.68 0.25
N ASP A 84 5.23 -29.48 0.90
CA ASP A 84 4.18 -30.52 1.03
C ASP A 84 4.74 -31.90 1.45
N LEU A 85 5.43 -31.94 2.60
CA LEU A 85 6.14 -33.12 3.10
C LEU A 85 5.44 -33.78 4.30
N PHE A 86 4.52 -33.07 4.96
CA PHE A 86 3.88 -33.52 6.21
C PHE A 86 2.36 -33.68 6.10
N THR A 87 1.82 -33.75 4.87
CA THR A 87 0.37 -33.93 4.66
C THR A 87 -0.14 -35.21 5.32
N GLY A 88 -1.14 -35.06 6.20
CA GLY A 88 -1.73 -36.14 6.99
C GLY A 88 -0.94 -36.58 8.23
N ARG A 89 0.16 -35.91 8.60
CA ARG A 89 0.87 -36.15 9.87
C ARG A 89 0.29 -35.32 11.02
N MET A 90 0.48 -35.82 12.23
CA MET A 90 0.08 -35.11 13.45
C MET A 90 1.01 -33.91 13.69
N LYS A 91 0.47 -32.82 14.23
CA LYS A 91 1.23 -31.57 14.47
C LYS A 91 2.40 -31.77 15.42
N GLU A 92 2.31 -32.75 16.32
CA GLU A 92 3.34 -33.09 17.31
C GLU A 92 4.54 -33.83 16.68
N GLU A 93 4.32 -34.49 15.53
CA GLU A 93 5.36 -35.26 14.85
C GLU A 93 6.27 -34.39 13.97
N ILE A 94 5.69 -33.38 13.33
CA ILE A 94 6.36 -32.45 12.43
C ILE A 94 7.64 -31.86 13.04
N PRO A 95 7.63 -31.25 14.25
CA PRO A 95 8.84 -30.67 14.81
C PRO A 95 9.92 -31.71 15.12
N ILE A 96 9.54 -32.96 15.46
CA ILE A 96 10.49 -34.04 15.74
C ILE A 96 11.17 -34.49 14.45
N ALA A 97 10.39 -34.65 13.37
CA ALA A 97 10.91 -35.00 12.06
C ALA A 97 11.85 -33.90 11.52
N LEU A 98 11.44 -32.63 11.60
CA LEU A 98 12.27 -31.49 11.16
C LEU A 98 13.56 -31.37 11.98
N LYS A 99 13.52 -31.57 13.30
CA LYS A 99 14.73 -31.62 14.13
C LYS A 99 15.68 -32.73 13.70
N ALA A 100 15.16 -33.92 13.40
CA ALA A 100 15.99 -35.02 12.94
C ALA A 100 16.69 -34.66 11.61
N LEU A 101 15.95 -34.18 10.62
CA LEU A 101 16.51 -33.75 9.33
C LEU A 101 17.54 -32.62 9.49
N GLY A 102 17.20 -31.61 10.29
CA GLY A 102 18.08 -30.49 10.61
C GLY A 102 19.38 -30.95 11.26
N GLN A 103 19.30 -31.84 12.25
CA GLN A 103 20.48 -32.41 12.91
C GLN A 103 21.36 -33.20 11.95
N GLY A 104 20.78 -33.98 11.03
CA GLY A 104 21.54 -34.68 10.00
C GLY A 104 22.38 -33.72 9.14
N MET A 105 21.79 -32.61 8.70
CA MET A 105 22.49 -31.59 7.91
C MET A 105 23.53 -30.81 8.71
N ILE A 106 23.26 -30.52 9.99
CA ILE A 106 24.23 -29.89 10.90
C ILE A 106 25.45 -30.80 11.07
N THR A 107 25.22 -32.08 11.35
CA THR A 107 26.28 -33.09 11.51
C THR A 107 27.09 -33.27 10.22
N ALA A 108 26.44 -33.24 9.07
CA ALA A 108 27.10 -33.30 7.77
C ALA A 108 28.02 -32.09 7.53
N GLY A 109 27.84 -30.97 8.24
CA GLY A 109 28.50 -29.72 7.91
C GLY A 109 28.01 -29.12 6.59
N ALA A 110 26.76 -29.42 6.23
CA ALA A 110 26.12 -28.86 5.04
C ALA A 110 26.16 -27.33 5.08
N GLN A 111 26.04 -26.68 3.92
CA GLN A 111 26.01 -25.23 3.80
C GLN A 111 24.89 -24.88 2.83
N LEU A 112 23.66 -24.87 3.36
CA LEU A 112 22.44 -24.68 2.59
C LEU A 112 22.41 -23.27 1.99
N THR A 113 21.97 -23.19 0.74
CA THR A 113 21.64 -21.96 0.04
C THR A 113 20.13 -21.81 -0.15
N VAL A 114 19.38 -22.92 -0.17
CA VAL A 114 17.91 -22.93 -0.31
C VAL A 114 17.28 -23.86 0.72
N LEU A 115 16.28 -23.34 1.44
CA LEU A 115 15.36 -24.11 2.27
C LEU A 115 13.93 -23.77 1.87
N ASP A 116 13.21 -24.77 1.36
CA ASP A 116 11.79 -24.65 1.03
C ASP A 116 11.00 -25.65 1.87
N CYS A 117 10.19 -25.14 2.79
CA CYS A 117 9.27 -25.92 3.62
C CYS A 117 7.83 -25.48 3.40
N SER A 118 7.51 -24.90 2.24
CA SER A 118 6.16 -24.41 1.93
C SER A 118 5.11 -25.52 1.96
N ASP A 119 3.83 -25.17 2.13
CA ASP A 119 2.70 -26.10 2.15
C ASP A 119 2.83 -27.21 3.21
N ASN A 120 3.44 -26.90 4.35
CA ASN A 120 3.46 -27.77 5.52
C ASN A 120 2.74 -27.07 6.67
N ALA A 121 1.82 -27.76 7.34
CA ALA A 121 1.12 -27.23 8.52
C ALA A 121 2.05 -27.11 9.75
N LEU A 122 3.04 -26.24 9.68
CA LEU A 122 4.06 -26.05 10.72
C LEU A 122 3.40 -25.40 11.95
N GLY A 123 2.78 -24.24 11.77
CA GLY A 123 2.41 -23.38 12.90
C GLY A 123 3.58 -23.05 13.82
N PRO A 124 3.30 -22.45 14.99
CA PRO A 124 4.33 -22.20 15.99
C PRO A 124 5.02 -23.49 16.43
N ASN A 125 4.26 -24.58 16.65
CA ASN A 125 4.83 -25.85 17.11
C ASN A 125 5.82 -26.46 16.10
N GLY A 126 5.47 -26.51 14.81
CA GLY A 126 6.35 -27.01 13.76
C GLY A 126 7.58 -26.13 13.54
N MET A 127 7.47 -24.81 13.75
CA MET A 127 8.63 -23.91 13.70
C MET A 127 9.68 -24.22 14.76
N VAL A 128 9.31 -24.74 15.93
CA VAL A 128 10.28 -25.26 16.92
C VAL A 128 11.20 -26.32 16.29
N GLY A 129 10.74 -27.01 15.23
CA GLY A 129 11.50 -27.96 14.45
C GLY A 129 12.63 -27.35 13.60
N LEU A 130 12.51 -26.08 13.20
CA LEU A 130 13.43 -25.40 12.29
C LEU A 130 14.39 -24.44 13.00
N VAL A 131 14.05 -23.99 14.21
CA VAL A 131 14.80 -22.96 14.96
C VAL A 131 16.29 -23.31 15.09
N ASP A 132 16.63 -24.54 15.49
CA ASP A 132 18.02 -24.94 15.68
C ASP A 132 18.79 -25.00 14.36
N LEU A 133 18.14 -25.48 13.29
CA LEU A 133 18.72 -25.51 11.95
C LEU A 133 19.04 -24.10 11.45
N LEU A 134 18.08 -23.17 11.53
CA LEU A 134 18.23 -21.79 11.06
C LEU A 134 19.34 -21.02 11.79
N LYS A 135 19.60 -21.35 13.05
CA LYS A 135 20.67 -20.76 13.87
C LYS A 135 22.05 -21.39 13.64
N SER A 136 22.08 -22.59 13.08
CA SER A 136 23.29 -23.38 12.95
C SER A 136 24.16 -22.92 11.78
N THR A 137 25.42 -23.39 11.78
CA THR A 137 26.33 -23.21 10.65
C THR A 137 25.77 -23.74 9.34
N ALA A 138 24.84 -24.70 9.36
CA ALA A 138 24.25 -25.26 8.15
C ALA A 138 23.44 -24.24 7.33
N CYS A 139 22.93 -23.19 7.98
CA CYS A 139 22.17 -22.13 7.33
C CYS A 139 22.94 -20.81 7.19
N TYR A 140 24.22 -20.73 7.57
CA TYR A 140 24.98 -19.47 7.45
C TYR A 140 25.17 -19.00 6.00
N SER A 141 25.09 -19.91 5.03
CA SER A 141 25.10 -19.60 3.60
C SER A 141 23.71 -19.47 2.98
N LEU A 142 22.64 -19.45 3.78
CA LEU A 142 21.27 -19.47 3.27
C LEU A 142 20.98 -18.19 2.48
N GLU A 143 20.50 -18.34 1.25
CA GLU A 143 20.17 -17.24 0.34
C GLU A 143 18.66 -17.19 0.05
N GLU A 144 17.98 -18.35 0.00
CA GLU A 144 16.55 -18.45 -0.23
C GLU A 144 15.84 -19.21 0.89
N LEU A 145 14.82 -18.59 1.47
CA LEU A 145 13.93 -19.22 2.45
C LEU A 145 12.49 -19.10 1.99
N LYS A 146 11.82 -20.26 1.87
CA LYS A 146 10.42 -20.36 1.44
C LYS A 146 9.61 -21.12 2.48
N LEU A 147 8.61 -20.45 3.01
CA LEU A 147 7.69 -20.91 4.06
C LEU A 147 6.27 -20.49 3.71
N ASN A 148 5.88 -20.57 2.43
CA ASN A 148 4.54 -20.18 2.00
C ASN A 148 3.51 -21.18 2.53
N ASN A 149 2.34 -20.70 2.98
CA ASN A 149 1.24 -21.55 3.42
C ASN A 149 1.65 -22.55 4.54
N CYS A 150 2.35 -22.04 5.56
CA CYS A 150 2.82 -22.83 6.69
C CYS A 150 2.02 -22.62 7.99
N GLY A 151 1.03 -21.71 7.95
CA GLY A 151 0.18 -21.38 9.10
C GLY A 151 0.95 -20.88 10.32
N LEU A 152 2.09 -20.19 10.12
CA LEU A 152 3.04 -19.85 11.19
C LEU A 152 2.41 -19.07 12.36
N GLY A 153 1.43 -18.21 12.07
CA GLY A 153 0.89 -17.25 13.02
C GLY A 153 1.91 -16.20 13.46
N ILE A 154 1.48 -15.31 14.34
CA ILE A 154 2.34 -14.29 14.96
C ILE A 154 3.55 -14.93 15.67
N GLU A 155 3.30 -15.96 16.48
CA GLU A 155 4.35 -16.60 17.28
C GLU A 155 5.38 -17.30 16.39
N GLY A 156 4.95 -18.10 15.41
CA GLY A 156 5.86 -18.76 14.46
C GLY A 156 6.67 -17.75 13.63
N GLY A 157 6.04 -16.66 13.18
CA GLY A 157 6.72 -15.56 12.50
C GLY A 157 7.77 -14.87 13.38
N THR A 158 7.47 -14.65 14.66
CA THR A 158 8.39 -14.06 15.64
C THR A 158 9.57 -14.99 15.92
N MET A 159 9.33 -16.29 16.08
CA MET A 159 10.38 -17.29 16.24
C MET A 159 11.28 -17.36 15.01
N LEU A 160 10.71 -17.31 13.81
CA LEU A 160 11.45 -17.28 12.55
C LEU A 160 12.39 -16.07 12.50
N ALA A 161 11.87 -14.87 12.73
CA ALA A 161 12.64 -13.63 12.74
C ALA A 161 13.81 -13.72 13.74
N LYS A 162 13.53 -14.17 14.97
CA LYS A 162 14.54 -14.33 16.02
C LYS A 162 15.61 -15.37 15.64
N ALA A 163 15.22 -16.51 15.07
CA ALA A 163 16.15 -17.55 14.65
C ALA A 163 17.11 -17.06 13.55
N LEU A 164 16.59 -16.32 12.57
CA LEU A 164 17.40 -15.73 11.50
C LEU A 164 18.33 -14.62 12.00
N LEU A 165 17.88 -13.78 12.94
CA LEU A 165 18.73 -12.78 13.59
C LEU A 165 19.89 -13.43 14.36
N GLU A 166 19.61 -14.47 15.13
CA GLU A 166 20.64 -15.24 15.84
C GLU A 166 21.59 -15.95 14.86
N GLY A 167 21.08 -16.55 13.79
CA GLY A 167 21.88 -17.14 12.72
C GLY A 167 22.78 -16.12 12.02
N HIS A 168 22.25 -14.94 11.71
CA HIS A 168 23.01 -13.83 11.14
C HIS A 168 24.13 -13.35 12.09
N ALA A 169 23.83 -13.16 13.37
CA ALA A 169 24.84 -12.80 14.36
C ALA A 169 25.90 -13.90 14.54
N GLY A 170 25.48 -15.18 14.54
CA GLY A 170 26.37 -16.34 14.60
C GLY A 170 27.33 -16.42 13.41
N SER A 171 26.80 -16.23 12.20
CA SER A 171 27.60 -16.25 10.96
C SER A 171 28.71 -15.18 10.94
N LYS A 172 28.40 -13.96 11.43
CA LYS A 172 29.40 -12.89 11.61
C LYS A 172 30.50 -13.28 12.59
N LYS A 173 30.14 -13.93 13.70
CA LYS A 173 31.11 -14.37 14.73
C LYS A 173 32.00 -15.52 14.25
N ALA A 174 31.48 -16.38 13.38
CA ALA A 174 32.23 -17.51 12.82
C ALA A 174 33.35 -17.09 11.84
N GLY A 175 33.45 -15.79 11.48
CA GLY A 175 34.51 -15.27 10.62
C GLY A 175 34.32 -15.52 9.13
N GLY A 176 33.14 -15.98 8.71
CA GLY A 176 32.75 -16.21 7.30
C GLY A 176 31.89 -15.08 6.72
N LYS A 177 31.35 -15.29 5.51
CA LYS A 177 30.31 -14.43 4.94
C LYS A 177 29.09 -14.47 5.86
N ALA A 178 28.57 -13.31 6.25
CA ALA A 178 27.37 -13.24 7.06
C ALA A 178 26.17 -13.80 6.29
N LEU A 179 25.23 -14.43 7.00
CA LEU A 179 23.96 -14.89 6.46
C LEU A 179 23.28 -13.73 5.73
N SER A 180 23.11 -13.89 4.42
CA SER A 180 22.68 -12.84 3.50
C SER A 180 21.54 -13.38 2.66
N LEU A 181 20.32 -13.34 3.22
CA LEU A 181 19.12 -13.74 2.48
C LEU A 181 18.89 -12.80 1.30
N ARG A 182 18.58 -13.38 0.15
CA ARG A 182 18.18 -12.70 -1.08
C ARG A 182 16.70 -12.88 -1.37
N VAL A 183 16.17 -14.08 -1.12
CA VAL A 183 14.77 -14.42 -1.38
C VAL A 183 14.10 -14.83 -0.07
N PHE A 184 13.02 -14.14 0.26
CA PHE A 184 12.16 -14.49 1.39
C PHE A 184 10.71 -14.58 0.94
N ILE A 185 10.13 -15.78 1.04
CA ILE A 185 8.75 -16.05 0.66
C ILE A 185 8.03 -16.65 1.86
N ALA A 186 7.02 -15.96 2.38
CA ALA A 186 6.26 -16.39 3.55
C ALA A 186 4.80 -15.90 3.49
N GLY A 187 4.12 -16.15 2.37
CA GLY A 187 2.69 -15.87 2.26
C GLY A 187 1.80 -16.86 3.03
N ARG A 188 0.52 -16.53 3.20
CA ARG A 188 -0.52 -17.42 3.77
C ARG A 188 -0.16 -17.96 5.17
N ASN A 189 0.41 -17.11 6.01
CA ASN A 189 0.91 -17.50 7.32
C ASN A 189 0.21 -16.84 8.50
N ARG A 190 -0.74 -15.91 8.27
CA ARG A 190 -1.38 -15.11 9.32
C ARG A 190 -0.34 -14.47 10.25
N LEU A 191 0.67 -13.84 9.66
CA LEU A 191 1.73 -13.18 10.42
C LEU A 191 1.22 -11.95 11.18
N GLU A 192 0.20 -11.29 10.63
CA GLU A 192 -0.43 -10.09 11.17
C GLU A 192 0.59 -8.97 11.47
N ASN A 193 0.16 -7.90 12.15
CA ASN A 193 1.03 -6.76 12.42
C ASN A 193 2.25 -7.12 13.28
N ALA A 194 2.08 -7.98 14.28
CA ALA A 194 3.14 -8.32 15.22
C ALA A 194 4.22 -9.19 14.58
N GLY A 195 3.84 -10.19 13.78
CA GLY A 195 4.79 -11.00 13.02
C GLY A 195 5.51 -10.18 11.95
N ALA A 196 4.79 -9.28 11.26
CA ALA A 196 5.39 -8.36 10.30
C ALA A 196 6.44 -7.43 10.92
N LYS A 197 6.18 -6.89 12.12
CA LYS A 197 7.15 -6.07 12.87
C LYS A 197 8.40 -6.87 13.27
N ALA A 198 8.23 -8.11 13.73
CA ALA A 198 9.39 -8.95 14.04
C ALA A 198 10.24 -9.23 12.78
N LEU A 199 9.59 -9.50 11.64
CA LEU A 199 10.28 -9.69 10.36
C LEU A 199 10.93 -8.40 9.85
N SER A 200 10.35 -7.22 10.09
CA SER A 200 10.94 -5.95 9.65
C SER A 200 12.28 -5.68 10.35
N GLU A 201 12.42 -5.98 11.63
CA GLU A 201 13.71 -5.90 12.34
C GLU A 201 14.76 -6.81 11.71
N MET A 202 14.34 -8.03 11.33
CA MET A 202 15.21 -8.99 10.66
C MET A 202 15.62 -8.51 9.26
N PHE A 203 14.67 -8.02 8.45
CA PHE A 203 14.94 -7.47 7.12
C PHE A 203 15.87 -6.25 7.16
N ALA A 204 15.68 -5.35 8.12
CA ALA A 204 16.55 -4.19 8.32
C ALA A 204 17.97 -4.59 8.74
N THR A 205 18.11 -5.67 9.52
CA THR A 205 19.40 -6.18 9.98
C THR A 205 20.17 -6.90 8.88
N ILE A 206 19.48 -7.70 8.05
CA ILE A 206 20.12 -8.45 6.95
C ILE A 206 20.48 -7.52 5.79
N GLY A 207 19.54 -6.70 5.30
CA GLY A 207 19.80 -5.65 4.31
C GLY A 207 20.23 -6.13 2.91
N THR A 208 20.11 -7.42 2.60
CA THR A 208 20.55 -8.04 1.33
C THR A 208 19.42 -8.58 0.46
N LEU A 209 18.16 -8.33 0.81
CA LEU A 209 17.01 -8.92 0.12
C LEU A 209 16.83 -8.33 -1.28
N GLU A 210 16.49 -9.23 -2.21
CA GLU A 210 16.20 -8.96 -3.61
C GLU A 210 14.75 -9.34 -3.97
N GLN A 211 14.13 -10.23 -3.21
CA GLN A 211 12.74 -10.66 -3.40
C GLN A 211 12.08 -10.90 -2.04
N ILE A 212 10.96 -10.22 -1.82
CA ILE A 212 10.10 -10.38 -0.64
C ILE A 212 8.69 -10.64 -1.13
N GLU A 213 8.15 -11.80 -0.74
CA GLU A 213 6.77 -12.15 -1.02
C GLU A 213 6.08 -12.59 0.27
N MET A 214 5.10 -11.80 0.69
CA MET A 214 4.33 -12.02 1.91
C MET A 214 2.82 -11.86 1.68
N PRO A 215 2.24 -12.45 0.61
CA PRO A 215 0.82 -12.29 0.35
C PRO A 215 -0.05 -12.98 1.42
N GLN A 216 -1.29 -12.54 1.61
CA GLN A 216 -2.27 -13.24 2.46
C GLN A 216 -1.81 -13.46 3.90
N ASN A 217 -1.31 -12.41 4.55
CA ASN A 217 -0.81 -12.49 5.93
C ASN A 217 -1.65 -11.74 6.95
N GLY A 218 -2.73 -11.08 6.53
CA GLY A 218 -3.55 -10.25 7.41
C GLY A 218 -2.77 -9.09 8.03
N ILE A 219 -1.80 -8.53 7.28
CA ILE A 219 -0.98 -7.42 7.75
C ILE A 219 -1.73 -6.11 7.46
N TYR A 220 -1.96 -5.31 8.48
CA TYR A 220 -2.61 -4.01 8.35
C TYR A 220 -1.56 -2.89 8.29
N HIS A 221 -2.02 -1.65 8.10
CA HIS A 221 -1.14 -0.48 7.97
C HIS A 221 -0.01 -0.39 9.02
N PRO A 222 -0.15 -0.73 10.33
CA PRO A 222 0.97 -0.65 11.27
C PRO A 222 2.10 -1.64 10.97
N GLY A 223 1.77 -2.84 10.50
CA GLY A 223 2.77 -3.83 10.07
C GLY A 223 3.41 -3.44 8.74
N ILE A 224 2.61 -2.91 7.80
CA ILE A 224 3.11 -2.41 6.51
C ILE A 224 4.07 -1.23 6.70
N THR A 225 3.76 -0.29 7.61
CA THR A 225 4.68 0.82 7.94
C THR A 225 6.01 0.29 8.48
N ALA A 226 6.00 -0.70 9.38
CA ALA A 226 7.23 -1.28 9.91
C ALA A 226 8.06 -1.99 8.81
N LEU A 227 7.40 -2.75 7.94
CA LEU A 227 8.03 -3.37 6.77
C LEU A 227 8.62 -2.33 5.82
N SER A 228 7.90 -1.23 5.57
CA SER A 228 8.34 -0.14 4.69
C SER A 228 9.66 0.49 5.16
N GLU A 229 9.83 0.71 6.47
CA GLU A 229 11.11 1.19 7.02
C GLU A 229 12.26 0.21 6.77
N ALA A 230 12.01 -1.10 6.89
CA ALA A 230 13.01 -2.12 6.61
C ALA A 230 13.35 -2.23 5.12
N PHE A 231 12.39 -2.00 4.22
CA PHE A 231 12.62 -2.05 2.79
C PHE A 231 13.61 -0.99 2.32
N LYS A 232 13.64 0.21 2.91
CA LYS A 232 14.60 1.28 2.58
C LYS A 232 16.07 0.84 2.64
N VAL A 233 16.39 -0.13 3.51
CA VAL A 233 17.74 -0.69 3.64
C VAL A 233 18.04 -1.73 2.55
N ASN A 234 17.02 -2.38 2.01
CA ASN A 234 17.11 -3.44 1.02
C ASN A 234 17.08 -2.89 -0.43
N ARG A 235 18.00 -1.98 -0.76
CA ARG A 235 18.06 -1.27 -2.07
C ARG A 235 18.25 -2.17 -3.30
N ASN A 236 18.49 -3.46 -3.11
CA ASN A 236 18.59 -4.44 -4.19
C ASN A 236 17.26 -5.15 -4.49
N LEU A 237 16.17 -4.77 -3.82
CA LEU A 237 14.85 -5.35 -4.04
C LEU A 237 14.41 -5.20 -5.50
N ARG A 238 13.98 -6.32 -6.08
CA ARG A 238 13.48 -6.47 -7.45
C ARG A 238 12.02 -6.91 -7.46
N ILE A 239 11.62 -7.73 -6.50
CA ILE A 239 10.25 -8.25 -6.40
C ILE A 239 9.71 -7.92 -5.01
N LEU A 240 8.58 -7.22 -4.97
CA LEU A 240 7.84 -6.94 -3.75
C LEU A 240 6.38 -7.32 -3.94
N ASN A 241 5.97 -8.39 -3.26
CA ASN A 241 4.60 -8.89 -3.29
C ASN A 241 4.00 -8.84 -1.87
N LEU A 242 2.98 -8.00 -1.70
CA LEU A 242 2.20 -7.85 -0.48
C LEU A 242 0.70 -8.08 -0.72
N ASN A 243 0.33 -8.72 -1.84
CA ASN A 243 -1.05 -9.02 -2.24
C ASN A 243 -1.91 -9.55 -1.08
N ASP A 244 -3.18 -9.14 -1.03
CA ASP A 244 -4.14 -9.62 -0.02
C ASP A 244 -3.63 -9.39 1.42
N ASN A 245 -3.24 -8.13 1.66
CA ASN A 245 -2.98 -7.56 2.99
C ASN A 245 -3.62 -6.17 3.05
N THR A 246 -4.09 -5.74 4.21
CA THR A 246 -4.74 -4.42 4.33
C THR A 246 -3.72 -3.28 4.40
N ILE A 247 -3.12 -2.92 3.27
CA ILE A 247 -2.19 -1.79 3.15
C ILE A 247 -2.90 -0.49 3.54
N GLY A 248 -4.05 -0.22 2.89
CA GLY A 248 -4.79 1.02 3.11
C GLY A 248 -4.04 2.29 2.71
N PRO A 249 -4.69 3.47 2.72
CA PRO A 249 -4.03 4.74 2.40
C PRO A 249 -2.83 5.06 3.32
N LYS A 250 -2.89 4.67 4.60
CA LYS A 250 -1.82 4.90 5.59
C LYS A 250 -0.58 4.04 5.30
N GLY A 251 -0.78 2.76 4.98
CA GLY A 251 0.33 1.87 4.60
C GLY A 251 0.92 2.27 3.25
N ALA A 252 0.06 2.70 2.30
CA ALA A 252 0.48 3.18 0.99
C ALA A 252 1.39 4.42 1.09
N ALA A 253 1.10 5.35 2.01
CA ALA A 253 1.98 6.49 2.27
C ALA A 253 3.39 6.05 2.73
N ALA A 254 3.47 5.06 3.62
CA ALA A 254 4.76 4.52 4.08
C ALA A 254 5.51 3.79 2.95
N LEU A 255 4.79 3.03 2.12
CA LEU A 255 5.35 2.35 0.96
C LEU A 255 5.84 3.34 -0.10
N ALA A 256 5.09 4.40 -0.38
CA ALA A 256 5.48 5.46 -1.33
C ALA A 256 6.84 6.06 -0.97
N ILE A 257 7.09 6.32 0.32
CA ILE A 257 8.39 6.78 0.82
C ILE A 257 9.46 5.69 0.64
N ALA A 258 9.15 4.44 0.95
CA ALA A 258 10.11 3.34 0.80
C ALA A 258 10.50 3.10 -0.67
N LEU A 259 9.55 3.20 -1.60
CA LEU A 259 9.75 3.00 -3.04
C LEU A 259 10.83 3.94 -3.60
N GLN A 260 10.98 5.16 -3.07
CA GLN A 260 12.04 6.09 -3.48
C GLN A 260 13.47 5.54 -3.28
N GLU A 261 13.65 4.52 -2.45
CA GLU A 261 14.95 3.86 -2.24
C GLU A 261 15.10 2.57 -3.09
N LEU A 262 14.02 2.08 -3.70
CA LEU A 262 13.91 0.77 -4.34
C LEU A 262 14.02 0.82 -5.87
N MET A 263 15.06 1.51 -6.35
CA MET A 263 15.27 1.82 -7.77
C MET A 263 15.49 0.60 -8.70
N LYS A 264 15.66 -0.61 -8.14
CA LYS A 264 15.85 -1.86 -8.88
C LYS A 264 14.60 -2.72 -8.97
N LEU A 265 13.45 -2.22 -8.48
CA LEU A 265 12.19 -2.95 -8.58
C LEU A 265 11.83 -3.25 -10.04
N ARG A 266 11.39 -4.48 -10.24
CA ARG A 266 10.89 -5.06 -11.47
C ARG A 266 9.45 -5.48 -11.34
N GLU A 267 9.04 -5.95 -10.17
CA GLU A 267 7.69 -6.46 -9.94
C GLU A 267 7.16 -5.92 -8.61
N ILE A 268 6.00 -5.28 -8.68
CA ILE A 268 5.21 -4.85 -7.53
C ILE A 268 3.85 -5.54 -7.64
N ASN A 269 3.47 -6.27 -6.60
CA ASN A 269 2.12 -6.78 -6.46
C ASN A 269 1.49 -6.29 -5.16
N PHE A 270 0.54 -5.37 -5.31
CA PHE A 270 -0.33 -4.85 -4.27
C PHE A 270 -1.80 -5.07 -4.63
N GLY A 271 -2.15 -6.14 -5.34
CA GLY A 271 -3.53 -6.52 -5.59
C GLY A 271 -4.26 -6.87 -4.29
N ASP A 272 -5.56 -6.61 -4.20
CA ASP A 272 -6.40 -6.88 -3.03
C ASP A 272 -5.85 -6.28 -1.72
N CYS A 273 -5.38 -5.03 -1.78
CA CYS A 273 -4.69 -4.38 -0.67
C CYS A 273 -5.46 -3.22 -0.02
N LEU A 274 -6.70 -3.00 -0.47
CA LEU A 274 -7.55 -1.88 -0.04
C LEU A 274 -6.83 -0.52 -0.11
N LEU A 275 -6.00 -0.28 -1.12
CA LEU A 275 -5.25 0.96 -1.25
C LEU A 275 -6.16 2.19 -1.27
N LYS A 276 -7.36 2.05 -1.85
CA LYS A 276 -8.28 3.12 -2.20
C LYS A 276 -7.64 4.15 -3.14
N THR A 277 -8.45 5.08 -3.66
CA THR A 277 -7.99 6.15 -4.55
C THR A 277 -6.77 6.91 -4.02
N ARG A 278 -6.79 7.30 -2.73
CA ARG A 278 -5.68 8.06 -2.10
C ARG A 278 -4.38 7.25 -2.03
N GLY A 279 -4.45 5.96 -1.66
CA GLY A 279 -3.26 5.12 -1.58
C GLY A 279 -2.66 4.87 -2.95
N ALA A 280 -3.50 4.61 -3.96
CA ALA A 280 -3.07 4.44 -5.34
C ALA A 280 -2.41 5.71 -5.91
N ALA A 281 -2.97 6.89 -5.64
CA ALA A 281 -2.38 8.15 -6.07
C ALA A 281 -0.96 8.35 -5.52
N LEU A 282 -0.76 8.12 -4.21
CA LEU A 282 0.57 8.23 -3.57
C LEU A 282 1.59 7.27 -4.16
N ILE A 283 1.18 6.03 -4.46
CA ILE A 283 2.06 5.05 -5.11
C ILE A 283 2.34 5.47 -6.55
N GLY A 284 1.32 5.91 -7.30
CA GLY A 284 1.48 6.42 -8.67
C GLY A 284 2.49 7.57 -8.73
N GLU A 285 2.37 8.56 -7.84
CA GLU A 285 3.32 9.67 -7.73
C GLU A 285 4.75 9.20 -7.44
N ALA A 286 4.93 8.30 -6.46
CA ALA A 286 6.25 7.75 -6.12
C ALA A 286 6.89 6.95 -7.28
N LEU A 287 6.07 6.40 -8.16
CA LEU A 287 6.51 5.64 -9.32
C LEU A 287 6.69 6.50 -10.58
N HIS A 288 6.09 7.70 -10.67
CA HIS A 288 5.96 8.44 -11.92
C HIS A 288 7.29 8.86 -12.55
N GLU A 289 8.24 9.40 -11.79
CA GLU A 289 9.54 9.85 -12.32
C GLU A 289 10.70 8.87 -12.09
N ALA A 290 10.42 7.66 -11.56
CA ALA A 290 11.44 6.71 -11.12
C ALA A 290 11.15 5.26 -11.57
N HIS A 291 11.98 4.29 -11.20
CA HIS A 291 11.71 2.85 -11.41
C HIS A 291 11.59 2.39 -12.88
N ALA A 292 12.47 2.86 -13.77
CA ALA A 292 12.48 2.47 -15.20
C ALA A 292 12.65 0.95 -15.46
N GLU A 293 13.08 0.19 -14.46
CA GLU A 293 13.23 -1.27 -14.50
C GLU A 293 11.92 -2.03 -14.22
N LEU A 294 10.81 -1.35 -13.90
CA LEU A 294 9.53 -2.01 -13.66
C LEU A 294 9.01 -2.73 -14.90
N GLU A 295 8.67 -3.99 -14.68
CA GLU A 295 8.18 -4.95 -15.66
C GLU A 295 6.72 -5.36 -15.35
N VAL A 296 6.34 -5.47 -14.08
CA VAL A 296 4.99 -5.86 -13.63
C VAL A 296 4.50 -4.93 -12.53
N MET A 297 3.28 -4.44 -12.69
CA MET A 297 2.56 -3.61 -11.72
C MET A 297 1.16 -4.20 -11.52
N ASP A 298 0.90 -4.80 -10.36
CA ASP A 298 -0.41 -5.35 -10.02
C ASP A 298 -1.07 -4.56 -8.89
N PHE A 299 -2.21 -3.96 -9.21
CA PHE A 299 -3.05 -3.12 -8.37
C PHE A 299 -4.53 -3.53 -8.48
N GLY A 300 -4.83 -4.77 -8.88
CA GLY A 300 -6.21 -5.25 -8.99
C GLY A 300 -6.95 -5.24 -7.65
N PHE A 301 -8.28 -5.14 -7.65
CA PHE A 301 -9.14 -5.28 -6.48
C PHE A 301 -8.78 -4.35 -5.30
N ASN A 302 -8.57 -3.05 -5.55
CA ASN A 302 -8.11 -2.11 -4.52
C ASN A 302 -9.12 -1.00 -4.17
N GLU A 303 -10.33 -1.05 -4.74
CA GLU A 303 -11.33 0.02 -4.66
C GLU A 303 -10.75 1.38 -5.06
N ILE A 304 -10.00 1.40 -6.17
CA ILE A 304 -9.37 2.60 -6.70
C ILE A 304 -10.38 3.32 -7.60
N GLY A 305 -10.66 4.59 -7.31
CA GLY A 305 -11.44 5.47 -8.19
C GLY A 305 -10.61 6.10 -9.31
N PRO A 306 -11.25 6.86 -10.22
CA PRO A 306 -10.63 7.47 -11.42
C PRO A 306 -9.26 8.12 -11.17
N ASP A 307 -9.17 9.04 -10.20
CA ASP A 307 -7.93 9.81 -9.94
C ASP A 307 -6.73 8.91 -9.62
N GLY A 308 -6.96 7.87 -8.82
CA GLY A 308 -5.93 6.91 -8.44
C GLY A 308 -5.53 6.02 -9.62
N GLY A 309 -6.49 5.64 -10.47
CA GLY A 309 -6.21 4.92 -11.70
C GLY A 309 -5.37 5.74 -12.67
N PHE A 310 -5.72 7.02 -12.87
CA PHE A 310 -4.94 7.92 -13.74
C PHE A 310 -3.54 8.14 -13.20
N ALA A 311 -3.36 8.25 -11.88
CA ALA A 311 -2.03 8.36 -11.28
C ALA A 311 -1.17 7.11 -11.58
N LEU A 312 -1.75 5.90 -11.49
CA LEU A 312 -1.05 4.65 -11.80
C LEU A 312 -0.74 4.52 -13.30
N VAL A 313 -1.70 4.85 -14.18
CA VAL A 313 -1.49 4.84 -15.64
C VAL A 313 -0.42 5.85 -16.05
N ASN A 314 -0.48 7.07 -15.52
CA ASN A 314 0.56 8.08 -15.75
C ASN A 314 1.93 7.63 -15.26
N ALA A 315 2.00 6.85 -14.18
CA ALA A 315 3.26 6.30 -13.68
C ALA A 315 3.92 5.29 -14.63
N THR A 316 3.21 4.82 -15.66
CA THR A 316 3.75 3.91 -16.68
C THR A 316 4.46 4.62 -17.83
N ALA A 317 4.28 5.94 -17.98
CA ALA A 317 4.73 6.69 -19.15
C ALA A 317 6.22 6.46 -19.50
N ASN A 318 7.09 6.41 -18.48
CA ASN A 318 8.53 6.22 -18.59
C ASN A 318 9.02 4.78 -18.29
N LYS A 319 8.14 3.76 -18.31
CA LYS A 319 8.49 2.36 -18.01
C LYS A 319 8.61 1.54 -19.28
N GLU A 320 9.76 1.61 -19.93
CA GLU A 320 9.98 0.94 -21.23
C GLU A 320 9.94 -0.60 -21.14
N LYS A 321 10.19 -1.15 -19.96
CA LYS A 321 10.22 -2.60 -19.70
C LYS A 321 8.88 -3.17 -19.20
N LEU A 322 7.88 -2.31 -19.01
CA LEU A 322 6.59 -2.71 -18.48
C LEU A 322 5.89 -3.65 -19.46
N ARG A 323 5.56 -4.86 -19.00
CA ARG A 323 4.88 -5.90 -19.76
C ARG A 323 3.49 -6.23 -19.24
N SER A 324 3.18 -5.87 -17.99
CA SER A 324 1.88 -6.12 -17.37
C SER A 324 1.53 -5.02 -16.37
N LEU A 325 0.34 -4.44 -16.52
CA LEU A 325 -0.34 -3.54 -15.60
C LEU A 325 -1.72 -4.14 -15.32
N VAL A 326 -1.96 -4.58 -14.09
CA VAL A 326 -3.23 -5.20 -13.67
C VAL A 326 -4.02 -4.19 -12.84
N LEU A 327 -5.21 -3.83 -13.31
CA LEU A 327 -6.10 -2.85 -12.68
C LEU A 327 -7.56 -3.31 -12.58
N ASN A 328 -7.86 -4.57 -12.87
CA ASN A 328 -9.19 -5.17 -12.75
C ASN A 328 -9.77 -5.09 -11.32
N GLY A 329 -11.09 -5.10 -11.18
CA GLY A 329 -11.75 -5.06 -9.86
C GLY A 329 -11.66 -3.70 -9.13
N ASN A 330 -11.46 -2.60 -9.86
CA ASN A 330 -11.43 -1.23 -9.32
C ASN A 330 -12.65 -0.41 -9.78
N GLN A 331 -12.82 0.78 -9.21
CA GLN A 331 -14.04 1.60 -9.32
C GLN A 331 -13.84 2.78 -10.29
N PHE A 332 -13.43 2.52 -11.53
CA PHE A 332 -13.14 3.57 -12.51
C PHE A 332 -14.39 4.06 -13.26
N GLY A 333 -15.30 3.16 -13.62
CA GLY A 333 -16.38 3.43 -14.57
C GLY A 333 -15.91 3.33 -16.04
N GLU A 334 -16.86 3.06 -16.94
CA GLU A 334 -16.59 2.74 -18.36
C GLU A 334 -15.83 3.85 -19.10
N GLU A 335 -16.32 5.10 -19.01
CA GLU A 335 -15.67 6.27 -19.65
C GLU A 335 -14.21 6.45 -19.19
N CYS A 336 -13.96 6.22 -17.90
CA CYS A 336 -12.63 6.35 -17.33
C CYS A 336 -11.68 5.25 -17.81
N CYS A 337 -12.19 4.01 -17.94
CA CYS A 337 -11.46 2.90 -18.53
C CYS A 337 -11.07 3.19 -19.99
N GLU A 338 -11.99 3.73 -20.79
CA GLU A 338 -11.71 4.13 -22.18
C GLU A 338 -10.59 5.17 -22.24
N GLN A 339 -10.67 6.23 -21.42
CA GLN A 339 -9.63 7.27 -21.36
C GLN A 339 -8.26 6.73 -20.92
N MET A 340 -8.23 5.80 -19.96
CA MET A 340 -6.97 5.15 -19.54
C MET A 340 -6.39 4.27 -20.66
N MET A 341 -7.22 3.58 -21.42
CA MET A 341 -6.80 2.77 -22.56
C MET A 341 -6.24 3.64 -23.69
N GLU A 342 -6.89 4.77 -24.00
CA GLU A 342 -6.38 5.76 -24.94
C GLU A 342 -5.01 6.30 -24.49
N LEU A 343 -4.87 6.66 -23.22
CA LEU A 343 -3.60 7.15 -22.66
C LEU A 343 -2.49 6.09 -22.75
N MET A 344 -2.81 4.82 -22.46
CA MET A 344 -1.87 3.71 -22.65
C MET A 344 -1.50 3.51 -24.12
N GLN A 345 -2.42 3.78 -25.06
CA GLN A 345 -2.14 3.76 -26.49
C GLN A 345 -1.21 4.91 -26.90
N GLU A 346 -1.43 6.12 -26.40
CA GLU A 346 -0.54 7.28 -26.62
C GLU A 346 0.88 7.00 -26.12
N TYR A 347 1.00 6.28 -25.00
CA TYR A 347 2.25 5.81 -24.45
C TYR A 347 2.89 4.64 -25.21
N GLY A 348 2.22 4.10 -26.25
CA GLY A 348 2.71 2.97 -27.04
C GLY A 348 2.60 1.62 -26.32
N ARG A 349 1.67 1.46 -25.37
CA ARG A 349 1.54 0.33 -24.44
C ARG A 349 0.14 -0.33 -24.46
N ALA A 350 -0.57 -0.27 -25.58
CA ALA A 350 -1.97 -0.74 -25.73
C ALA A 350 -2.23 -2.25 -25.43
N GLY A 351 -1.22 -3.06 -25.16
CA GLY A 351 -1.37 -4.49 -24.77
C GLY A 351 -0.75 -4.84 -23.42
N VAL A 352 -0.38 -3.82 -22.63
CA VAL A 352 0.25 -3.99 -21.30
C VAL A 352 -0.79 -3.96 -20.19
N MET A 353 -1.90 -3.25 -20.39
CA MET A 353 -2.96 -3.08 -19.39
C MET A 353 -4.00 -4.19 -19.53
N GLU A 354 -4.23 -4.92 -18.44
CA GLU A 354 -5.33 -5.88 -18.32
C GLU A 354 -6.46 -5.21 -17.54
N LEU A 355 -7.52 -4.84 -18.27
CA LEU A 355 -8.83 -4.52 -17.74
C LEU A 355 -9.79 -5.59 -18.27
N GLU A 356 -10.27 -6.45 -17.39
CA GLU A 356 -11.43 -7.26 -17.74
C GLU A 356 -12.66 -6.35 -17.60
N GLU A 357 -13.47 -6.27 -18.66
CA GLU A 357 -14.86 -5.83 -18.53
C GLU A 357 -15.52 -6.83 -17.59
N ASP A 358 -15.75 -6.46 -16.34
CA ASP A 358 -16.63 -7.26 -15.50
C ASP A 358 -18.03 -7.11 -16.09
N ALA A 359 -18.38 -8.06 -16.95
CA ALA A 359 -19.73 -8.44 -17.30
C ALA A 359 -20.37 -9.06 -16.05
N GLY A 360 -20.69 -8.21 -15.09
CA GLY A 360 -21.56 -8.52 -13.96
C GLY A 360 -22.70 -7.52 -14.01
N ASP A 361 -23.76 -7.88 -14.75
CA ASP A 361 -25.10 -7.43 -14.40
C ASP A 361 -25.23 -7.67 -12.90
N VAL A 362 -25.17 -6.59 -12.12
CA VAL A 362 -25.82 -6.59 -10.82
C VAL A 362 -27.30 -6.62 -11.18
N GLU A 363 -27.84 -7.83 -11.41
CA GLU A 363 -29.25 -8.04 -11.21
C GLU A 363 -29.55 -7.47 -9.83
N GLU A 364 -30.43 -6.48 -9.80
CA GLU A 364 -31.03 -5.95 -8.59
C GLU A 364 -31.52 -7.17 -7.80
N GLU A 365 -30.79 -7.58 -6.75
CA GLU A 365 -31.34 -8.51 -5.76
C GLU A 365 -32.47 -7.74 -5.08
N GLU A 366 -33.69 -8.02 -5.55
CA GLU A 366 -34.93 -7.58 -4.93
C GLU A 366 -34.87 -7.96 -3.44
N GLU A 367 -35.13 -6.98 -2.58
CA GLU A 367 -35.33 -7.17 -1.15
C GLU A 367 -36.54 -8.10 -0.95
N GLU A 368 -36.29 -9.41 -0.80
CA GLU A 368 -37.29 -10.33 -0.27
C GLU A 368 -37.26 -10.22 1.26
N GLU A 369 -38.31 -9.57 1.78
CA GLU A 369 -38.76 -9.68 3.16
C GLU A 369 -39.00 -11.15 3.51
N ASP A 370 -38.22 -11.70 4.45
CA ASP A 370 -38.63 -12.91 5.17
C ASP A 370 -38.58 -12.61 6.68
N ASP A 371 -39.81 -12.39 7.17
CA ASP A 371 -40.25 -12.43 8.56
C ASP A 371 -39.97 -13.80 9.22
N ASP A 372 -40.00 -13.73 10.55
CA ASP A 372 -40.28 -14.81 11.52
C ASP A 372 -39.12 -15.67 12.05
N GLU A 373 -38.79 -15.32 13.31
CA GLU A 373 -38.90 -16.19 14.49
C GLU A 373 -38.30 -17.61 14.40
N ASP A 374 -37.26 -17.86 15.19
CA ASP A 374 -37.40 -18.68 16.40
C ASP A 374 -36.06 -18.84 17.16
N GLY A 375 -36.07 -18.39 18.41
CA GLY A 375 -35.92 -19.31 19.54
C GLY A 375 -34.57 -19.98 19.81
N GLU A 376 -33.84 -19.36 20.73
CA GLU A 376 -33.48 -19.94 22.05
C GLU A 376 -32.14 -20.69 22.26
N GLU A 377 -31.61 -20.38 23.46
CA GLU A 377 -30.67 -21.11 24.33
C GLU A 377 -29.17 -21.03 24.00
N GLU A 378 -28.23 -20.71 24.90
CA GLU A 378 -28.16 -20.45 26.35
C GLU A 378 -26.81 -19.76 26.60
N GLU A 379 -26.72 -18.78 27.51
CA GLU A 379 -25.48 -18.61 28.29
C GLU A 379 -25.80 -17.99 29.66
N ASP A 380 -25.58 -18.84 30.66
CA ASP A 380 -25.72 -18.73 32.11
C ASP A 380 -25.49 -17.36 32.78
N GLU A 381 -26.40 -17.15 33.73
CA GLU A 381 -26.43 -16.28 34.91
C GLU A 381 -25.06 -15.85 35.49
N GLU A 382 -24.97 -14.58 35.90
CA GLU A 382 -24.63 -14.23 37.29
C GLU A 382 -25.25 -12.86 37.65
N ALA A 383 -25.96 -12.86 38.77
CA ALA A 383 -26.86 -11.82 39.24
C ALA A 383 -26.15 -10.69 40.00
N SER A 384 -26.70 -9.49 39.88
CA SER A 384 -26.89 -8.61 41.04
C SER A 384 -28.00 -7.61 40.75
N GLU A 385 -29.13 -7.83 41.41
CA GLU A 385 -30.23 -6.89 41.62
C GLU A 385 -29.71 -5.60 42.27
N GLU A 386 -30.18 -4.44 41.83
CA GLU A 386 -30.82 -3.45 42.72
C GLU A 386 -31.87 -2.68 41.89
N GLU A 387 -33.12 -2.82 42.32
CA GLU A 387 -34.25 -1.97 41.95
C GLU A 387 -34.00 -0.54 42.46
N ASP A 388 -34.41 0.45 41.70
CA ASP A 388 -35.12 1.59 42.28
C ASP A 388 -36.03 2.20 41.19
N GLU A 389 -37.33 2.04 41.44
CA GLU A 389 -38.39 2.87 40.89
C GLU A 389 -38.07 4.35 41.21
N GLU A 390 -38.52 5.37 40.48
CA GLU A 390 -39.92 5.75 40.40
C GLU A 390 -39.98 7.09 39.65
N THR A 391 -41.08 7.29 38.91
CA THR A 391 -41.68 8.58 38.52
C THR A 391 -40.90 9.49 37.55
N GLY A 392 -41.51 10.13 36.56
CA GLY A 392 -42.92 10.38 36.27
C GLY A 392 -43.00 11.69 35.47
N ASP A 393 -43.92 11.69 34.51
CA ASP A 393 -44.58 12.81 33.84
C ASP A 393 -43.71 13.73 32.95
N GLU A 394 -43.91 13.69 31.63
CA GLU A 394 -45.02 14.36 30.91
C GLU A 394 -44.97 15.87 31.12
N ASP A 395 -44.56 16.63 30.09
CA ASP A 395 -45.54 17.33 29.25
C ASP A 395 -44.88 18.25 28.20
N GLU A 396 -45.65 18.33 27.12
CA GLU A 396 -45.52 19.07 25.87
C GLU A 396 -45.45 20.60 26.08
N ASP A 397 -44.91 21.33 25.09
CA ASP A 397 -45.75 22.20 24.27
C ASP A 397 -44.95 23.07 23.28
N ASP A 398 -45.54 23.12 22.09
CA ASP A 398 -45.29 23.91 20.90
C ASP A 398 -45.01 25.40 21.13
N VAL A 399 -44.27 26.03 20.20
CA VAL A 399 -44.77 27.25 19.53
C VAL A 399 -44.34 27.28 18.06
N ASP A 400 -45.37 27.54 17.27
CA ASP A 400 -45.58 27.59 15.84
C ASP A 400 -45.15 28.91 15.15
N GLU A 401 -45.04 28.83 13.82
CA GLU A 401 -45.36 29.84 12.78
C GLU A 401 -44.57 31.18 12.72
N THR A 402 -44.21 31.79 11.58
CA THR A 402 -44.90 31.91 10.27
C THR A 402 -44.01 32.66 9.24
N ALA A 403 -44.37 32.48 7.95
CA ALA A 403 -44.35 33.46 6.85
C ALA A 403 -42.99 33.91 6.24
N GLU A 404 -42.79 34.12 4.94
CA GLU A 404 -43.65 34.10 3.73
C GLU A 404 -42.73 34.16 2.50
N GLY A 405 -43.24 33.67 1.36
CA GLY A 405 -42.51 33.51 0.09
C GLY A 405 -42.27 34.78 -0.73
N TYR A 406 -41.41 34.60 -1.74
CA TYR A 406 -41.33 35.40 -2.96
C TYR A 406 -41.14 34.43 -4.13
N ASP A 407 -42.08 34.49 -5.08
CA ASP A 407 -41.99 33.91 -6.43
C ASP A 407 -41.44 34.95 -7.42
N GLU A 408 -41.09 34.44 -8.62
CA GLU A 408 -40.65 35.07 -9.90
C GLU A 408 -39.17 34.81 -10.21
N GLU A 409 -38.84 33.73 -10.93
CA GLU A 409 -38.93 33.50 -12.40
C GLU A 409 -37.71 34.04 -13.20
N GLU A 410 -37.16 33.13 -14.03
CA GLU A 410 -36.14 33.27 -15.09
C GLU A 410 -34.65 33.40 -14.70
N GLU A 411 -33.96 32.26 -14.46
CA GLU A 411 -32.50 32.11 -14.73
C GLU A 411 -32.04 30.64 -14.87
N ASP A 412 -32.84 29.77 -15.52
CA ASP A 412 -32.64 28.30 -15.55
C ASP A 412 -31.37 27.81 -16.30
N GLY A 413 -30.59 28.70 -16.90
CA GLY A 413 -29.28 28.37 -17.49
C GLY A 413 -28.07 28.81 -16.66
N GLU A 414 -28.27 29.67 -15.66
CA GLU A 414 -27.20 30.27 -14.85
C GLU A 414 -27.01 29.56 -13.50
N GLN A 415 -28.08 28.98 -12.93
CA GLN A 415 -28.00 28.14 -11.71
C GLN A 415 -27.19 26.86 -11.92
N ASP A 416 -27.37 26.17 -13.06
CA ASP A 416 -26.66 24.91 -13.37
C ASP A 416 -25.13 25.10 -13.47
N ALA A 417 -24.67 26.22 -14.05
CA ALA A 417 -23.25 26.52 -14.17
C ALA A 417 -22.62 26.96 -12.84
N GLU A 418 -23.38 27.65 -11.98
CA GLU A 418 -22.94 28.05 -10.64
C GLU A 418 -22.87 26.85 -9.68
N GLU A 419 -23.83 25.93 -9.75
CA GLU A 419 -23.89 24.70 -8.96
C GLU A 419 -22.85 23.68 -9.42
N ALA A 420 -22.61 23.55 -10.72
CA ALA A 420 -21.55 22.69 -11.27
C ALA A 420 -20.15 23.14 -10.81
N LEU A 421 -19.86 24.45 -10.79
CA LEU A 421 -18.58 24.96 -10.28
C LEU A 421 -18.45 24.69 -8.77
N LEU A 422 -19.51 24.95 -7.99
CA LEU A 422 -19.50 24.71 -6.55
C LEU A 422 -19.30 23.22 -6.23
N THR A 423 -19.88 22.33 -7.04
CA THR A 423 -19.74 20.87 -6.94
C THR A 423 -18.31 20.43 -7.24
N ARG A 424 -17.70 20.90 -8.34
CA ARG A 424 -16.28 20.62 -8.64
C ARG A 424 -15.36 21.14 -7.55
N MET A 425 -15.64 22.34 -7.03
CA MET A 425 -14.90 22.93 -5.91
C MET A 425 -15.05 22.12 -4.60
N LYS A 426 -16.24 21.56 -4.33
CA LYS A 426 -16.50 20.67 -3.18
C LYS A 426 -15.74 19.34 -3.34
N GLN A 427 -15.80 18.69 -4.50
CA GLN A 427 -15.06 17.44 -4.79
C GLN A 427 -13.55 17.61 -4.60
N HIS A 428 -13.01 18.76 -4.98
CA HIS A 428 -11.60 19.06 -4.82
C HIS A 428 -11.22 19.41 -3.36
N SER A 429 -12.22 19.73 -2.52
CA SER A 429 -12.06 20.13 -1.10
C SER A 429 -12.23 18.96 -0.11
N THR A 430 -13.05 17.95 -0.42
CA THR A 430 -13.27 16.76 0.45
C THR A 430 -12.10 15.76 0.39
N THR A 431 -11.23 15.88 -0.61
CA THR A 431 -9.95 15.16 -0.71
C THR A 431 -8.89 15.65 0.30
N ALA A 432 -9.09 16.82 0.93
CA ALA A 432 -8.12 17.49 1.81
C ALA A 432 -8.22 17.12 3.31
N THR A 433 -9.26 16.38 3.71
CA THR A 433 -9.72 16.31 5.11
C THR A 433 -9.53 14.94 5.72
N ASN A 434 -8.30 14.59 6.09
CA ASN A 434 -8.02 13.61 7.17
C ASN A 434 -6.50 13.56 7.42
N ASN A 435 -6.02 14.52 8.20
CA ASN A 435 -4.69 14.53 8.83
C ASN A 435 -4.77 15.35 10.14
N ASN A 436 -5.30 14.77 11.21
CA ASN A 436 -4.91 15.20 12.54
C ASN A 436 -5.13 14.06 13.53
N ASP A 437 -4.07 13.31 13.79
CA ASP A 437 -4.00 12.52 15.02
C ASP A 437 -2.57 12.58 15.55
N THR A 438 -2.45 13.17 16.72
CA THR A 438 -1.21 13.40 17.43
C THR A 438 -0.66 12.08 17.95
N SER A 439 0.28 11.49 17.22
CA SER A 439 1.22 10.52 17.78
C SER A 439 2.59 10.71 17.15
N SER A 440 3.57 10.98 18.00
CA SER A 440 4.98 11.20 17.73
C SER A 440 5.52 10.29 16.63
N THR A 441 5.67 10.84 15.42
CA THR A 441 6.34 10.21 14.28
C THR A 441 7.14 11.27 13.53
N VAL A 442 8.32 10.85 13.08
CA VAL A 442 9.31 11.66 12.37
C VAL A 442 8.65 12.36 11.18
N THR A 443 8.68 13.69 11.16
CA THR A 443 8.20 14.50 10.04
C THR A 443 9.13 14.31 8.84
N VAL A 444 8.70 13.52 7.86
CA VAL A 444 9.36 13.39 6.56
C VAL A 444 8.78 14.46 5.63
N ASP A 445 9.66 15.22 5.01
CA ASP A 445 9.31 16.31 4.09
C ASP A 445 9.10 15.75 2.68
N LEU A 446 7.85 15.43 2.32
CA LEU A 446 7.48 14.89 0.99
C LEU A 446 7.87 15.84 -0.16
N ASP A 447 8.03 17.13 0.14
CA ASP A 447 8.26 18.19 -0.84
C ASP A 447 9.66 18.13 -1.47
N ALA A 448 10.63 17.48 -0.83
CA ALA A 448 12.01 17.39 -1.31
C ALA A 448 12.19 16.45 -2.54
N THR A 449 11.12 15.77 -2.96
CA THR A 449 11.16 14.72 -3.99
C THR A 449 10.46 15.10 -5.29
N LEU A 450 9.68 16.18 -5.27
CA LEU A 450 9.02 16.74 -6.45
C LEU A 450 9.94 17.78 -7.12
N PRO A 451 9.95 17.87 -8.46
CA PRO A 451 10.71 18.91 -9.14
C PRO A 451 10.15 20.28 -8.73
N PRO A 452 11.01 21.31 -8.51
CA PRO A 452 10.55 22.61 -8.01
C PRO A 452 9.90 23.44 -9.13
N THR A 453 8.72 23.03 -9.55
CA THR A 453 7.93 23.68 -10.61
C THR A 453 6.58 24.15 -10.06
N VAL A 454 5.97 25.11 -10.76
CA VAL A 454 4.63 25.59 -10.41
C VAL A 454 3.62 24.44 -10.52
N ASP A 455 3.70 23.61 -11.56
CA ASP A 455 2.87 22.40 -11.72
C ASP A 455 2.95 21.47 -10.50
N SER A 456 4.15 21.19 -10.01
CA SER A 456 4.35 20.37 -8.81
C SER A 456 3.73 20.99 -7.56
N PHE A 457 3.88 22.31 -7.37
CA PHE A 457 3.20 23.03 -6.29
C PHE A 457 1.66 23.01 -6.43
N PHE A 458 1.15 22.97 -7.67
CA PHE A 458 -0.28 22.83 -7.94
C PHE A 458 -0.80 21.45 -7.57
N ARG A 459 -0.06 20.39 -7.90
CA ARG A 459 -0.45 18.99 -7.65
C ARG A 459 -0.46 18.61 -6.18
N THR A 460 0.33 19.27 -5.32
CA THR A 460 0.29 18.96 -3.88
C THR A 460 -1.08 19.24 -3.29
N HIS A 461 -1.60 18.37 -2.44
CA HIS A 461 -2.87 18.64 -1.78
C HIS A 461 -2.76 19.66 -0.64
N TYR A 462 -1.55 20.00 -0.17
CA TYR A 462 -1.27 20.91 0.94
C TYR A 462 -0.33 22.06 0.55
N PRO A 463 -0.28 23.18 1.31
CA PRO A 463 0.64 24.29 1.06
C PRO A 463 2.10 23.88 1.36
N SER A 464 2.94 23.81 0.33
CA SER A 464 4.37 23.46 0.46
C SER A 464 5.25 24.71 0.45
N GLU A 465 5.88 25.02 1.58
CA GLU A 465 6.84 26.12 1.67
C GLU A 465 8.13 25.85 0.91
N THR A 466 8.61 24.61 0.98
CA THR A 466 9.86 24.15 0.35
C THR A 466 9.75 24.14 -1.18
N LEU A 467 8.63 23.67 -1.75
CA LEU A 467 8.41 23.81 -3.20
C LEU A 467 8.29 25.27 -3.61
N PHE A 468 7.52 26.07 -2.86
CA PHE A 468 7.33 27.49 -3.19
C PHE A 468 8.65 28.28 -3.16
N THR A 469 9.52 28.00 -2.20
CA THR A 469 10.84 28.66 -2.07
C THR A 469 11.84 28.17 -3.10
N SER A 470 11.74 26.91 -3.51
CA SER A 470 12.66 26.28 -4.47
C SER A 470 12.35 26.59 -5.94
N LEU A 471 11.20 27.23 -6.24
CA LEU A 471 10.85 27.65 -7.60
C LEU A 471 11.99 28.48 -8.24
N PRO A 472 12.44 28.13 -9.46
CA PRO A 472 13.53 28.82 -10.14
C PRO A 472 13.14 30.22 -10.65
N ASP A 473 11.83 30.50 -10.72
CA ASP A 473 11.28 31.74 -11.25
C ASP A 473 11.56 32.94 -10.34
N GLN A 474 12.22 33.96 -10.91
CA GLN A 474 12.45 35.23 -10.22
C GLN A 474 11.15 36.03 -10.01
N ASP A 475 10.22 35.93 -10.97
CA ASP A 475 8.88 36.51 -10.86
C ASP A 475 7.85 35.40 -10.65
N LYS A 476 7.60 35.09 -9.37
CA LYS A 476 6.64 34.05 -9.00
C LYS A 476 5.22 34.41 -9.43
N VAL A 477 4.83 35.68 -9.43
CA VAL A 477 3.49 36.10 -9.88
C VAL A 477 3.30 35.76 -11.36
N ALA A 478 4.28 36.08 -12.20
CA ALA A 478 4.24 35.72 -13.62
C ALA A 478 4.24 34.21 -13.83
N ALA A 479 5.04 33.45 -13.07
CA ALA A 479 5.10 31.99 -13.18
C ALA A 479 3.75 31.33 -12.88
N PHE A 480 3.10 31.71 -11.78
CA PHE A 480 1.78 31.21 -11.41
C PHE A 480 0.69 31.61 -12.41
N ARG A 481 0.72 32.84 -12.93
CA ARG A 481 -0.20 33.29 -13.98
C ARG A 481 -0.03 32.53 -15.29
N ASN A 482 1.23 32.34 -15.72
CA ASN A 482 1.52 31.60 -16.94
C ASN A 482 1.01 30.18 -16.86
N TYR A 483 1.24 29.51 -15.73
CA TYR A 483 0.72 28.16 -15.49
C TYR A 483 -0.82 28.14 -15.48
N LEU A 484 -1.48 29.03 -14.72
CA LEU A 484 -2.94 29.11 -14.72
C LEU A 484 -3.52 29.44 -16.10
N GLY A 485 -2.77 30.15 -16.94
CA GLY A 485 -3.14 30.41 -18.33
C GLY A 485 -3.10 29.17 -19.23
N THR A 486 -2.45 28.07 -18.80
CA THR A 486 -2.49 26.78 -19.49
C THR A 486 -3.67 25.91 -19.09
N ILE A 487 -4.33 26.23 -17.98
CA ILE A 487 -5.50 25.49 -17.47
C ILE A 487 -6.73 25.80 -18.34
N ALA A 488 -7.56 24.78 -18.57
CA ALA A 488 -8.83 24.96 -19.26
C ALA A 488 -9.69 26.03 -18.58
N LYS A 489 -10.38 26.87 -19.37
CA LYS A 489 -11.15 28.00 -18.84
C LYS A 489 -12.22 27.58 -17.83
N GLU A 490 -12.77 26.39 -18.00
CA GLU A 490 -13.81 25.84 -17.13
C GLU A 490 -13.32 25.57 -15.71
N ASP A 491 -12.04 25.17 -15.59
CA ASP A 491 -11.41 24.79 -14.32
C ASP A 491 -10.50 25.87 -13.73
N TYR A 492 -10.30 26.96 -14.48
CA TYR A 492 -9.46 28.10 -14.06
C TYR A 492 -9.82 28.60 -12.66
N LEU A 493 -11.10 28.79 -12.36
CA LEU A 493 -11.53 29.31 -11.05
C LEU A 493 -11.25 28.35 -9.90
N VAL A 494 -11.36 27.04 -10.14
CA VAL A 494 -11.05 26.02 -9.13
C VAL A 494 -9.56 26.10 -8.80
N HIS A 495 -8.72 26.01 -9.83
CA HIS A 495 -7.27 26.04 -9.70
C HIS A 495 -6.77 27.37 -9.10
N ALA A 496 -7.33 28.50 -9.54
CA ALA A 496 -6.98 29.81 -9.00
C ALA A 496 -7.37 29.91 -7.52
N ALA A 497 -8.56 29.45 -7.12
CA ALA A 497 -9.02 29.53 -5.74
C ALA A 497 -8.18 28.67 -4.78
N PHE A 498 -7.84 27.44 -5.15
CA PHE A 498 -6.95 26.61 -4.32
C PHE A 498 -5.53 27.17 -4.25
N THR A 499 -5.03 27.78 -5.32
CA THR A 499 -3.72 28.44 -5.31
C THR A 499 -3.71 29.65 -4.41
N ILE A 500 -4.78 30.45 -4.43
CA ILE A 500 -4.96 31.56 -3.50
C ILE A 500 -4.90 31.05 -2.06
N LEU A 501 -5.58 29.95 -1.72
CA LEU A 501 -5.56 29.38 -0.37
C LEU A 501 -4.15 28.91 0.03
N LYS A 502 -3.46 28.15 -0.84
CA LYS A 502 -2.09 27.67 -0.59
C LYS A 502 -1.10 28.83 -0.40
N CYS A 503 -1.11 29.81 -1.30
CA CYS A 503 -0.22 30.96 -1.19
C CYS A 503 -0.55 31.85 0.01
N SER A 504 -1.84 31.96 0.36
CA SER A 504 -2.27 32.72 1.54
C SER A 504 -1.87 32.05 2.85
N ASP A 505 -1.84 30.72 2.92
CA ASP A 505 -1.29 30.00 4.07
C ASP A 505 0.16 30.38 4.35
N LEU A 506 0.95 30.46 3.29
CA LEU A 506 2.38 30.76 3.35
C LEU A 506 2.69 32.24 3.62
N CYS A 507 1.70 33.13 3.63
CA CYS A 507 1.92 34.59 3.60
C CYS A 507 2.74 35.18 4.76
N GLU A 508 2.71 34.55 5.94
CA GLU A 508 3.51 35.01 7.09
C GLU A 508 4.98 34.60 6.99
N ARG A 509 5.22 33.47 6.33
CA ARG A 509 6.55 32.84 6.22
C ARG A 509 7.27 33.32 4.96
N GLN A 510 6.52 33.54 3.89
CA GLN A 510 7.01 33.89 2.55
C GLN A 510 6.25 35.13 2.04
N PRO A 511 6.85 36.34 2.11
CA PRO A 511 6.21 37.56 1.62
C PRO A 511 5.83 37.49 0.13
N GLU A 512 6.64 36.83 -0.70
CA GLU A 512 6.32 36.66 -2.13
C GLU A 512 5.07 35.81 -2.35
N ALA A 513 4.72 34.90 -1.42
CA ALA A 513 3.49 34.12 -1.50
C ALA A 513 2.25 35.00 -1.29
N LEU A 514 2.35 36.03 -0.45
CA LEU A 514 1.28 37.03 -0.32
C LEU A 514 1.10 37.79 -1.63
N ASP A 515 2.18 38.19 -2.29
CA ASP A 515 2.09 38.91 -3.58
C ASP A 515 1.43 38.05 -4.66
N VAL A 516 1.75 36.75 -4.71
CA VAL A 516 1.06 35.78 -5.59
C VAL A 516 -0.42 35.68 -5.23
N ALA A 517 -0.76 35.48 -3.96
CA ALA A 517 -2.16 35.35 -3.53
C ALA A 517 -2.98 36.61 -3.88
N LEU A 518 -2.42 37.81 -3.65
CA LEU A 518 -3.08 39.07 -3.97
C LEU A 518 -3.28 39.28 -5.48
N ALA A 519 -2.28 38.94 -6.28
CA ALA A 519 -2.39 38.99 -7.73
C ALA A 519 -3.51 38.05 -8.22
N LEU A 520 -3.55 36.82 -7.69
CA LEU A 520 -4.55 35.83 -8.06
C LEU A 520 -5.95 36.16 -7.53
N TYR A 521 -6.09 36.80 -6.35
CA TYR A 521 -7.38 37.34 -5.91
C TYR A 521 -7.96 38.29 -6.97
N LYS A 522 -7.15 39.24 -7.44
CA LYS A 522 -7.59 40.17 -8.49
C LYS A 522 -7.99 39.42 -9.76
N ASP A 523 -7.12 38.54 -10.25
CA ASP A 523 -7.34 37.82 -11.52
C ASP A 523 -8.55 36.87 -11.44
N ALA A 524 -8.75 36.20 -10.31
CA ALA A 524 -9.87 35.29 -10.08
C ALA A 524 -11.21 36.03 -10.04
N PHE A 525 -11.28 37.19 -9.37
CA PHE A 525 -12.50 37.99 -9.32
C PHE A 525 -12.79 38.70 -10.65
N GLU A 526 -11.77 39.15 -11.40
CA GLU A 526 -11.95 39.67 -12.75
C GLU A 526 -12.47 38.58 -13.70
N PHE A 527 -11.91 37.36 -13.62
CA PHE A 527 -12.39 36.22 -14.40
C PHE A 527 -13.80 35.80 -14.00
N ALA A 528 -14.10 35.71 -12.69
CA ALA A 528 -15.43 35.37 -12.20
C ALA A 528 -16.47 36.41 -12.63
N SER A 529 -16.12 37.70 -12.62
CA SER A 529 -16.99 38.77 -13.13
C SER A 529 -17.25 38.63 -14.63
N ALA A 530 -16.21 38.39 -15.43
CA ALA A 530 -16.34 38.22 -16.88
C ALA A 530 -17.16 36.98 -17.28
N ASN A 531 -17.21 35.96 -16.42
CA ASN A 531 -17.87 34.69 -16.68
C ASN A 531 -19.13 34.46 -15.82
N LYS A 532 -19.66 35.51 -15.15
CA LYS A 532 -20.85 35.42 -14.28
C LYS A 532 -20.77 34.32 -13.18
N ARG A 533 -19.61 34.13 -12.58
CA ARG A 533 -19.36 33.14 -11.50
C ARG A 533 -18.95 33.77 -10.17
N LEU A 534 -19.30 35.03 -9.95
CA LEU A 534 -18.93 35.78 -8.74
C LEU A 534 -19.51 35.17 -7.46
N LYS A 535 -20.78 34.73 -7.49
CA LYS A 535 -21.44 34.14 -6.32
C LYS A 535 -20.79 32.81 -5.94
N SER A 536 -20.51 31.93 -6.91
CA SER A 536 -19.83 30.65 -6.67
C SER A 536 -18.44 30.85 -6.06
N LEU A 537 -17.62 31.73 -6.63
CA LEU A 537 -16.28 32.01 -6.11
C LEU A 537 -16.36 32.62 -4.70
N ARG A 538 -17.27 33.56 -4.45
CA ARG A 538 -17.49 34.15 -3.12
C ARG A 538 -17.86 33.07 -2.11
N ASN A 539 -18.90 32.29 -2.40
CA ASN A 539 -19.41 31.28 -1.48
C ASN A 539 -18.33 30.23 -1.18
N PHE A 540 -17.58 29.80 -2.18
CA PHE A 540 -16.44 28.90 -2.00
C PHE A 540 -15.41 29.50 -1.03
N ILE A 541 -14.93 30.72 -1.28
CA ILE A 541 -13.94 31.37 -0.39
C ILE A 541 -14.49 31.52 1.03
N LEU A 542 -15.76 31.89 1.21
CA LEU A 542 -16.37 32.01 2.54
C LEU A 542 -16.39 30.66 3.28
N ILE A 543 -16.75 29.57 2.60
CA ILE A 543 -16.75 28.21 3.18
C ILE A 543 -15.33 27.79 3.55
N GLN A 544 -14.39 27.95 2.62
CA GLN A 544 -12.98 27.57 2.79
C GLN A 544 -12.29 28.33 3.93
N LEU A 545 -12.78 29.55 4.26
CA LEU A 545 -12.28 30.38 5.37
C LEU A 545 -13.08 30.23 6.67
N GLY A 546 -14.04 29.30 6.74
CA GLY A 546 -14.90 29.09 7.91
C GLY A 546 -15.81 30.28 8.22
N LEU A 547 -16.05 31.15 7.24
CA LEU A 547 -16.91 32.33 7.35
C LEU A 547 -18.37 32.01 7.00
N LEU A 548 -18.58 30.96 6.20
CA LEU A 548 -19.89 30.39 5.91
C LEU A 548 -19.89 28.91 6.29
N LYS A 549 -21.02 28.42 6.84
CA LYS A 549 -21.14 27.03 7.28
C LYS A 549 -21.12 26.10 6.05
N SER A 550 -20.26 25.08 6.10
CA SER A 550 -20.28 23.97 5.14
C SER A 550 -21.44 23.03 5.44
N GLU A 551 -22.11 22.53 4.40
CA GLU A 551 -23.09 21.43 4.50
C GLU A 551 -22.40 20.13 4.89
N ASP A 552 -21.17 19.93 4.42
CA ASP A 552 -20.31 18.82 4.80
C ASP A 552 -19.68 19.07 6.19
N ARG A 553 -20.14 18.32 7.19
CA ARG A 553 -19.65 18.38 8.57
C ARG A 553 -18.22 17.84 8.74
N SER A 554 -17.73 17.07 7.77
CA SER A 554 -16.38 16.49 7.76
C SER A 554 -15.31 17.46 7.23
N PHE A 555 -15.71 18.61 6.66
CA PHE A 555 -14.77 19.60 6.12
C PHE A 555 -13.82 20.16 7.20
N ARG A 556 -12.51 20.09 6.92
CA ARG A 556 -11.37 20.52 7.75
C ARG A 556 -10.24 21.07 6.86
N PRO A 557 -10.09 22.39 6.72
CA PRO A 557 -9.06 22.95 5.83
C PRO A 557 -7.66 22.49 6.23
N ASN A 558 -6.86 22.09 5.25
CA ASN A 558 -5.46 21.65 5.44
C ASN A 558 -4.44 22.80 5.27
N TYR A 559 -4.93 24.03 5.40
CA TYR A 559 -4.21 25.29 5.37
C TYR A 559 -4.67 26.17 6.53
N SER A 560 -3.85 27.15 6.92
CA SER A 560 -4.13 28.09 8.00
C SER A 560 -5.24 29.06 7.60
N VAL A 561 -6.45 28.80 8.10
CA VAL A 561 -7.60 29.70 7.96
C VAL A 561 -7.27 31.13 8.44
N PRO A 562 -6.61 31.35 9.60
CA PRO A 562 -6.22 32.70 10.02
C PRO A 562 -5.33 33.43 9.01
N ASN A 563 -4.35 32.74 8.42
CA ASN A 563 -3.45 33.33 7.42
C ASN A 563 -4.22 33.67 6.13
N CYS A 564 -5.13 32.78 5.72
CA CYS A 564 -5.97 33.02 4.55
C CYS A 564 -6.96 34.18 4.76
N GLN A 565 -7.57 34.29 5.94
CA GLN A 565 -8.39 35.45 6.31
C GLN A 565 -7.56 36.74 6.36
N ARG A 566 -6.30 36.69 6.79
CA ARG A 566 -5.37 37.83 6.77
C ARG A 566 -5.06 38.27 5.34
N ALA A 567 -4.72 37.35 4.44
CA ALA A 567 -4.50 37.65 3.04
C ALA A 567 -5.75 38.28 2.39
N LEU A 568 -6.94 37.75 2.69
CA LEU A 568 -8.21 38.33 2.25
C LEU A 568 -8.41 39.77 2.76
N ARG A 569 -8.11 40.07 4.03
CA ARG A 569 -8.17 41.44 4.56
C ARG A 569 -7.25 42.39 3.80
N VAL A 570 -6.04 41.94 3.43
CA VAL A 570 -5.11 42.75 2.63
C VAL A 570 -5.65 42.96 1.21
N ALA A 571 -6.25 41.95 0.59
CA ALA A 571 -6.89 42.08 -0.73
C ALA A 571 -8.04 43.11 -0.71
N LEU A 572 -8.86 43.08 0.35
CA LEU A 572 -9.95 44.04 0.57
C LEU A 572 -9.46 45.46 0.82
N GLN A 573 -8.34 45.64 1.53
CA GLN A 573 -7.72 46.95 1.76
C GLN A 573 -7.11 47.54 0.48
N LYS A 574 -6.54 46.69 -0.38
CA LYS A 574 -5.98 47.07 -1.68
C LYS A 574 -7.03 47.22 -2.79
N ASN A 575 -8.32 47.06 -2.48
CA ASN A 575 -9.44 47.10 -3.45
C ASN A 575 -9.23 46.14 -4.64
N LEU A 576 -8.73 44.93 -4.39
CA LEU A 576 -8.51 43.91 -5.41
C LEU A 576 -9.76 43.07 -5.70
N ILE A 577 -10.80 43.22 -4.88
CA ILE A 577 -12.07 42.51 -4.98
C ILE A 577 -13.16 43.53 -5.35
N PRO A 578 -14.10 43.20 -6.25
CA PRO A 578 -15.23 44.07 -6.60
C PRO A 578 -15.97 44.59 -5.37
N ALA A 579 -16.45 45.84 -5.43
CA ALA A 579 -17.04 46.52 -4.28
C ALA A 579 -18.23 45.77 -3.66
N GLU A 580 -19.06 45.15 -4.50
CA GLU A 580 -20.23 44.36 -4.09
C GLU A 580 -19.82 43.14 -3.25
N GLU A 581 -18.83 42.37 -3.71
CA GLU A 581 -18.30 41.21 -2.98
C GLU A 581 -17.48 41.63 -1.75
N ALA A 582 -16.79 42.77 -1.82
CA ALA A 582 -15.99 43.29 -0.72
C ALA A 582 -16.83 43.65 0.52
N VAL A 583 -18.08 44.10 0.32
CA VAL A 583 -19.02 44.34 1.42
C VAL A 583 -19.33 43.03 2.14
N MET A 584 -19.66 41.98 1.38
CA MET A 584 -19.99 40.66 1.95
C MET A 584 -18.83 40.09 2.76
N PHE A 585 -17.62 40.07 2.21
CA PHE A 585 -16.46 39.55 2.94
C PHE A 585 -16.17 40.33 4.23
N ARG A 586 -16.31 41.67 4.22
CA ARG A 586 -16.14 42.49 5.45
C ARG A 586 -17.18 42.11 6.50
N THR A 587 -18.45 42.00 6.12
CA THR A 587 -19.53 41.61 7.05
C THR A 587 -19.26 40.27 7.72
N PHE A 588 -18.79 39.26 6.96
CA PHE A 588 -18.47 37.96 7.54
C PHE A 588 -17.20 37.95 8.39
N LEU A 589 -16.16 38.70 7.99
CA LEU A 589 -14.92 38.82 8.77
C LEU A 589 -15.13 39.52 10.11
N ASP A 590 -16.06 40.49 10.18
CA ASP A 590 -16.37 41.26 11.39
C ASP A 590 -17.22 40.46 12.40
N ARG A 591 -17.99 39.45 11.95
CA ARG A 591 -18.78 38.57 12.83
C ARG A 591 -17.94 37.60 13.67
N MET A 592 -16.65 37.45 13.37
CA MET A 592 -15.70 36.54 14.02
C MET A 592 -14.75 37.23 15.00
N GLY A 593 -14.86 38.56 15.16
CA GLY A 593 -13.95 39.42 15.93
C GLY A 593 -14.39 39.71 17.36
#